data_AF-A0A0C9WSF5-F1
#
_entry.id   AF-A0A0C9WSF5-F1
#
_cell.length_a   1.000
_cell.length_b   1.000
_cell.length_c   1.000
_cell.angle_alpha   90.00
_cell.angle_beta   90.00
_cell.angle_gamma   90.00
#
_symmetry.space_group_name_H-M   'P 1'
#
loop_
_entity.id
_entity.type
_entity.pdbx_description
1 polymer ?
#
loop_
_entity_poly.entity_id
_entity_poly.type
_entity_poly.pdbx_seq_one_letter_code
_entity_poly.pdbx_strand_id
1 'polypeptide(L)'
;MSFPSGLYTLEASPPSPVGVGGLYATGNGVNEIVTVEPNRPPFVERQVWHIQAVLNGEEGQYTVTRHTTGSTFGGNWYPKDEKINSPVVTSEEVYTWFIAYSDKGPDTITIQAPILLVGVWLYVGADYDKHQAILKPVPKTHVPGAVVPYWHFKVAHLQD
;
A
#
# COMPACT_ATOMS: atom_id res chain seq x y z
N MET A 1 -7.60 -13.37 11.91
CA MET A 1 -8.55 -12.24 11.95
C MET A 1 -8.33 -11.45 10.68
N SER A 2 -9.40 -11.22 9.92
CA SER A 2 -9.34 -10.44 8.68
C SER A 2 -9.17 -8.95 8.98
N PHE A 3 -8.49 -8.24 8.09
CA PHE A 3 -8.36 -6.78 8.17
C PHE A 3 -9.72 -6.11 7.87
N PRO A 4 -10.20 -5.16 8.68
CA PRO A 4 -11.50 -4.54 8.48
C PRO A 4 -11.51 -3.65 7.23
N SER A 5 -12.57 -3.75 6.43
CA SER A 5 -12.76 -2.83 5.30
C SER A 5 -13.07 -1.41 5.80
N GLY A 6 -12.58 -0.39 5.12
CA GLY A 6 -12.74 1.00 5.57
C GLY A 6 -11.87 2.01 4.84
N LEU A 7 -11.85 3.23 5.40
CA LEU A 7 -11.03 4.34 4.95
C LEU A 7 -9.79 4.46 5.81
N TYR A 8 -8.62 4.46 5.18
CA TYR A 8 -7.35 4.46 5.89
C TYR A 8 -6.33 5.42 5.28
N THR A 9 -5.46 5.96 6.12
CA THR A 9 -4.15 6.44 5.71
C THR A 9 -3.11 5.35 5.95
N LEU A 10 -2.08 5.30 5.10
CA LEU A 10 -1.05 4.27 5.13
C LEU A 10 0.32 4.93 5.23
N GLU A 11 0.96 4.84 6.40
CA GLU A 11 2.32 5.33 6.63
C GLU A 11 3.34 4.23 6.33
N ALA A 12 4.28 4.53 5.45
CA ALA A 12 5.29 3.60 4.98
C ALA A 12 6.22 3.17 6.11
N SER A 13 6.52 1.88 6.18
CA SER A 13 7.49 1.34 7.12
C SER A 13 8.24 0.10 6.59
N PRO A 14 9.43 -0.21 7.13
CA PRO A 14 10.19 0.52 8.16
C PRO A 14 10.52 1.96 7.73
N PRO A 15 10.62 2.92 8.66
CA PRO A 15 10.81 4.33 8.34
C PRO A 15 12.14 4.56 7.61
N SER A 16 12.21 5.65 6.85
CA SER A 16 13.43 6.04 6.15
C SER A 16 14.58 6.21 7.16
N PRO A 17 15.78 5.66 6.87
CA PRO A 17 16.95 5.82 7.74
C PRO A 17 17.40 7.28 7.90
N VAL A 18 16.88 8.20 7.07
CA VAL A 18 17.24 9.62 7.06
C VAL A 18 16.34 10.48 7.97
N GLY A 19 15.44 9.87 8.76
CA GLY A 19 14.70 10.57 9.83
C GLY A 19 13.63 11.57 9.34
N VAL A 20 13.23 11.50 8.07
CA VAL A 20 12.09 12.25 7.55
C VAL A 20 10.84 11.73 8.25
N GLY A 21 10.00 12.63 8.80
CA GLY A 21 8.73 12.27 9.43
C GLY A 21 7.88 11.34 8.54
N GLY A 22 6.93 10.63 9.14
CA GLY A 22 6.12 9.60 8.49
C GLY A 22 5.68 9.95 7.07
N LEU A 23 6.04 9.11 6.11
CA LEU A 23 5.66 9.27 4.70
C LEU A 23 4.46 8.37 4.40
N TYR A 24 3.44 8.93 3.76
CA TYR A 24 2.15 8.29 3.56
C TYR A 24 1.92 8.01 2.08
N ALA A 25 1.34 6.85 1.78
CA ALA A 25 0.97 6.51 0.40
C ALA A 25 0.00 7.55 -0.16
N THR A 26 0.35 8.14 -1.30
CA THR A 26 -0.29 9.33 -1.86
C THR A 26 -0.65 9.10 -3.32
N GLY A 27 -1.92 9.30 -3.68
CA GLY A 27 -2.41 9.13 -5.05
C GLY A 27 -2.25 10.41 -5.88
N ASN A 28 -1.74 10.29 -7.11
CA ASN A 28 -1.44 11.43 -7.97
C ASN A 28 -2.38 11.60 -9.19
N GLY A 29 -3.46 10.82 -9.24
CA GLY A 29 -4.36 10.74 -10.39
C GLY A 29 -4.37 9.34 -10.99
N VAL A 30 -5.35 9.05 -11.84
CA VAL A 30 -5.49 7.74 -12.50
C VAL A 30 -4.32 7.52 -13.46
N ASN A 31 -3.77 6.30 -13.49
CA ASN A 31 -2.57 5.89 -14.25
C ASN A 31 -1.27 6.56 -13.80
N GLU A 32 -1.29 7.30 -12.69
CA GLU A 32 -0.10 7.88 -12.08
C GLU A 32 0.47 7.00 -10.98
N ILE A 33 1.77 7.15 -10.74
CA ILE A 33 2.50 6.44 -9.68
C ILE A 33 1.95 6.87 -8.31
N VAL A 34 1.74 5.89 -7.42
CA VAL A 34 1.51 6.13 -6.00
C VAL A 34 2.82 6.54 -5.36
N THR A 35 2.90 7.79 -4.88
CA THR A 35 4.09 8.30 -4.20
C THR A 35 4.00 8.10 -2.69
N VAL A 36 5.08 8.40 -1.97
CA VAL A 36 5.07 8.52 -0.51
C VAL A 36 5.44 9.94 -0.09
N GLU A 37 4.53 10.61 0.60
CA GLU A 37 4.64 12.06 0.89
C GLU A 37 4.35 12.34 2.37
N PRO A 38 4.88 13.44 2.94
CA PRO A 38 4.54 13.82 4.31
C PRO A 38 3.05 14.13 4.45
N ASN A 39 2.48 13.83 5.63
CA ASN A 39 1.07 14.15 5.94
C ASN A 39 0.89 15.64 6.26
N ARG A 40 0.92 16.48 5.23
CA ARG A 40 0.70 17.93 5.28
C ARG A 40 0.16 18.44 3.95
N PRO A 41 -0.47 19.63 3.90
CA PRO A 41 -0.87 20.23 2.62
C PRO A 41 0.33 20.33 1.66
N PRO A 42 0.15 20.05 0.36
CA PRO A 42 -1.10 19.75 -0.35
C PRO A 42 -1.39 18.24 -0.53
N PHE A 43 -0.90 17.37 0.35
CA PHE A 43 -0.96 15.91 0.14
C PHE A 43 -2.07 15.21 0.93
N VAL A 44 -2.54 15.79 2.04
CA VAL A 44 -3.46 15.14 3.00
C VAL A 44 -4.69 14.52 2.32
N GLU A 45 -5.36 15.28 1.44
CA GLU A 45 -6.57 14.84 0.73
C GLU A 45 -6.32 13.67 -0.26
N ARG A 46 -5.06 13.41 -0.59
CA ARG A 46 -4.63 12.39 -1.54
C ARG A 46 -4.09 11.13 -0.86
N GLN A 47 -4.09 11.09 0.47
CA GLN A 47 -3.50 10.03 1.30
C GLN A 47 -4.52 9.07 1.91
N VAL A 48 -5.79 9.21 1.52
CA VAL A 48 -6.89 8.38 2.00
C VAL A 48 -7.23 7.30 0.97
N TRP A 49 -7.31 6.06 1.45
CA TRP A 49 -7.56 4.87 0.64
C TRP A 49 -8.75 4.08 1.18
N HIS A 50 -9.67 3.71 0.30
CA HIS A 50 -10.65 2.67 0.56
C HIS A 50 -9.97 1.30 0.43
N ILE A 51 -9.91 0.56 1.54
CA ILE A 51 -9.49 -0.83 1.53
C ILE A 51 -10.74 -1.68 1.73
N GLN A 52 -11.05 -2.54 0.75
CA GLN A 52 -12.28 -3.34 0.74
C GLN A 52 -11.95 -4.80 0.51
N ALA A 53 -12.53 -5.67 1.34
CA ALA A 53 -12.43 -7.11 1.14
C ALA A 53 -13.13 -7.48 -0.18
N VAL A 54 -12.51 -8.36 -0.97
CA VAL A 54 -13.10 -8.85 -2.22
C VAL A 54 -14.27 -9.78 -1.87
N LEU A 55 -15.48 -9.43 -2.32
CA LEU A 55 -16.66 -10.27 -2.13
C LEU A 55 -16.46 -11.62 -2.84
N ASN A 56 -16.65 -12.71 -2.11
CA ASN A 56 -16.38 -14.09 -2.55
C ASN A 56 -14.90 -14.36 -2.93
N GLY A 57 -13.96 -13.49 -2.55
CA GLY A 57 -12.53 -13.75 -2.63
C GLY A 57 -12.04 -14.69 -1.53
N GLU A 58 -10.79 -15.13 -1.64
CA GLU A 58 -10.13 -15.86 -0.56
C GLU A 58 -9.92 -14.95 0.67
N GLU A 59 -9.82 -15.54 1.86
CA GLU A 59 -9.50 -14.76 3.06
C GLU A 59 -8.18 -14.01 2.86
N GLY A 60 -8.17 -12.72 3.20
CA GLY A 60 -7.00 -11.87 3.04
C GLY A 60 -6.95 -11.11 1.71
N GLN A 61 -7.91 -11.29 0.80
CA GLN A 61 -7.96 -10.57 -0.48
C GLN A 61 -8.70 -9.23 -0.39
N TYR A 62 -8.05 -8.16 -0.83
CA TYR A 62 -8.56 -6.80 -0.79
C TYR A 62 -8.29 -6.03 -2.08
N THR A 63 -9.14 -5.04 -2.36
CA THR A 63 -8.81 -3.92 -3.25
C THR A 63 -8.33 -2.74 -2.42
N VAL A 64 -7.48 -1.91 -3.02
CA VAL A 64 -7.03 -0.63 -2.45
C VAL A 64 -7.35 0.45 -3.47
N THR A 65 -8.32 1.31 -3.18
CA THR A 65 -8.83 2.32 -4.12
C THR A 65 -8.64 3.71 -3.51
N ARG A 66 -8.19 4.68 -4.30
CA ARG A 66 -8.03 6.05 -3.83
C ARG A 66 -9.39 6.62 -3.44
N HIS A 67 -9.50 7.16 -2.24
CA HIS A 67 -10.68 7.94 -1.86
C HIS A 67 -10.63 9.30 -2.55
N THR A 68 -11.79 9.73 -3.04
CA THR A 68 -11.99 10.98 -3.74
C THR A 68 -13.31 11.58 -3.28
N THR A 69 -13.37 12.91 -3.19
CA THR A 69 -14.61 13.62 -2.91
C THR A 69 -15.45 13.74 -4.18
N GLY A 70 -16.75 13.40 -4.10
CA GLY A 70 -17.68 13.49 -5.22
C GLY A 70 -17.74 12.23 -6.09
N SER A 71 -17.98 12.38 -7.40
CA SER A 71 -18.19 11.27 -8.34
C SER A 71 -16.93 10.84 -9.11
N THR A 72 -15.78 11.48 -8.87
CA THR A 72 -14.55 11.21 -9.61
C THR A 72 -13.92 9.92 -9.12
N PHE A 73 -13.71 8.92 -9.97
CA PHE A 73 -12.98 7.72 -9.59
C PHE A 73 -11.47 8.01 -9.45
N GLY A 74 -10.87 7.59 -8.33
CA GLY A 74 -9.49 7.94 -7.99
C GLY A 74 -8.42 6.90 -8.39
N GLY A 75 -8.84 5.73 -8.89
CA GLY A 75 -7.93 4.63 -9.27
C GLY A 75 -7.72 3.58 -8.18
N ASN A 76 -7.61 2.31 -8.58
CA ASN A 76 -7.18 1.19 -7.74
C ASN A 76 -5.65 1.08 -7.77
N TRP A 77 -5.02 0.70 -6.67
CA TRP A 77 -3.61 0.29 -6.69
C TRP A 77 -3.42 -0.88 -7.62
N TYR A 78 -2.47 -0.73 -8.53
CA TYR A 78 -2.12 -1.71 -9.55
C TYR A 78 -0.59 -1.72 -9.72
N PRO A 79 0.06 -2.90 -9.80
CA PRO A 79 1.48 -2.95 -10.12
C PRO A 79 1.69 -2.59 -11.59
N LYS A 80 2.44 -1.52 -11.88
CA LYS A 80 2.65 -1.06 -13.27
C LYS A 80 3.18 -2.17 -14.16
N ASP A 81 4.09 -2.97 -13.61
CA ASP A 81 4.58 -4.21 -14.19
C ASP A 81 4.62 -5.29 -13.09
N GLU A 82 4.38 -6.54 -13.44
CA GLU A 82 4.46 -7.67 -12.49
C GLU A 82 5.91 -8.10 -12.23
N LYS A 83 6.77 -7.16 -11.82
CA LYS A 83 8.21 -7.36 -11.66
C LYS A 83 8.73 -6.72 -10.37
N ILE A 84 9.86 -7.24 -9.91
CA ILE A 84 10.62 -6.67 -8.78
C ILE A 84 10.92 -5.19 -9.03
N ASN A 85 10.75 -4.37 -8.00
CA ASN A 85 10.93 -2.92 -7.99
C ASN A 85 10.01 -2.15 -8.96
N SER A 86 8.96 -2.79 -9.49
CA SER A 86 7.98 -2.08 -10.29
C SER A 86 7.17 -1.11 -9.42
N PRO A 87 6.90 0.12 -9.89
CA PRO A 87 6.03 1.05 -9.20
C PRO A 87 4.60 0.52 -9.06
N VAL A 88 3.97 0.88 -7.95
CA VAL A 88 2.51 0.83 -7.82
C VAL A 88 1.96 2.11 -8.44
N VAL A 89 1.02 1.96 -9.35
CA VAL A 89 0.23 3.05 -9.95
C VAL A 89 -1.19 2.98 -9.45
N THR A 90 -1.96 4.04 -9.63
CA THR A 90 -3.42 3.88 -9.61
C THR A 90 -3.92 3.56 -11.02
N SER A 91 -4.98 2.76 -11.16
CA SER A 91 -5.51 2.29 -12.45
C SER A 91 -7.04 2.20 -12.42
N GLU A 92 -7.68 2.23 -13.59
CA GLU A 92 -9.09 1.86 -13.74
C GLU A 92 -9.32 0.36 -13.56
N GLU A 93 -8.29 -0.45 -13.82
CA GLU A 93 -8.34 -1.88 -13.61
C GLU A 93 -8.38 -2.22 -12.11
N VAL A 94 -9.14 -3.25 -11.76
CA VAL A 94 -9.18 -3.76 -10.40
C VAL A 94 -8.06 -4.77 -10.23
N TYR A 95 -7.29 -4.60 -9.15
CA TYR A 95 -6.25 -5.55 -8.76
C TYR A 95 -6.47 -5.98 -7.31
N THR A 96 -6.29 -7.28 -7.08
CA THR A 96 -6.46 -7.89 -5.76
C THR A 96 -5.10 -8.00 -5.07
N TRP A 97 -5.05 -7.53 -3.83
CA TRP A 97 -3.89 -7.61 -2.95
C TRP A 97 -4.17 -8.57 -1.80
N PHE A 98 -3.14 -9.26 -1.32
CA PHE A 98 -3.22 -9.98 -0.06
C PHE A 98 -2.80 -9.04 1.09
N ILE A 99 -3.72 -8.74 2.01
CA ILE A 99 -3.46 -7.88 3.18
C ILE A 99 -3.57 -8.70 4.45
N ALA A 100 -2.54 -8.61 5.29
CA ALA A 100 -2.48 -9.30 6.58
C ALA A 100 -1.84 -8.38 7.64
N TYR A 101 -2.16 -8.62 8.92
CA TYR A 101 -1.48 -7.97 10.03
C TYR A 101 0.00 -8.36 10.08
N SER A 102 0.87 -7.39 10.37
CA SER A 102 2.30 -7.65 10.54
C SER A 102 2.63 -7.99 12.00
N ASP A 103 3.78 -8.62 12.23
CA ASP A 103 4.31 -8.93 13.57
C ASP A 103 4.91 -7.71 14.29
N LYS A 104 4.91 -6.52 13.66
CA LYS A 104 5.53 -5.29 14.17
C LYS A 104 4.63 -4.47 15.08
N GLY A 105 3.32 -4.74 15.11
CA GLY A 105 2.37 -4.03 15.97
C GLY A 105 0.91 -4.21 15.55
N PRO A 106 -0.04 -3.90 16.44
CA PRO A 106 -1.47 -4.09 16.18
C PRO A 106 -2.05 -3.18 15.09
N ASP A 107 -1.38 -2.07 14.81
CA ASP A 107 -1.74 -1.05 13.81
C ASP A 107 -0.92 -1.17 12.53
N THR A 108 -0.36 -2.36 12.27
CA THR A 108 0.52 -2.59 11.11
C THR A 108 0.00 -3.70 10.20
N ILE A 109 0.13 -3.49 8.89
CA ILE A 109 -0.23 -4.46 7.85
C ILE A 109 0.89 -4.65 6.83
N THR A 110 0.92 -5.82 6.20
CA THR A 110 1.67 -6.07 4.98
C THR A 110 0.71 -6.14 3.80
N ILE A 111 1.11 -5.60 2.66
CA ILE A 111 0.34 -5.65 1.41
C ILE A 111 1.17 -6.43 0.40
N GLN A 112 0.68 -7.58 -0.05
CA GLN A 112 1.40 -8.51 -0.91
C GLN A 112 0.70 -8.61 -2.28
N ALA A 113 1.50 -8.57 -3.35
CA ALA A 113 1.00 -8.87 -4.70
C ALA A 113 0.83 -10.39 -4.88
N PRO A 114 -0.26 -10.87 -5.51
CA PRO A 114 -0.49 -12.28 -5.85
C PRO A 114 0.41 -12.77 -7.01
N ILE A 115 1.63 -12.25 -7.15
CA ILE A 115 2.56 -12.59 -8.23
C ILE A 115 3.43 -13.78 -7.81
N LEU A 116 3.44 -14.82 -8.63
CA LEU A 116 4.21 -16.04 -8.37
C LEU A 116 5.63 -15.92 -8.93
N LEU A 117 6.58 -15.55 -8.05
CA LEU A 117 8.01 -15.69 -8.32
C LEU A 117 8.61 -16.87 -7.54
N VAL A 118 9.55 -17.57 -8.19
CA VAL A 118 10.28 -18.68 -7.56
C VAL A 118 11.13 -18.12 -6.41
N GLY A 119 10.91 -18.64 -5.21
CA GLY A 119 11.70 -18.30 -4.02
C GLY A 119 11.46 -16.91 -3.43
N VAL A 120 10.57 -16.08 -4.00
CA VAL A 120 10.35 -14.69 -3.55
C VAL A 120 8.85 -14.36 -3.44
N TRP A 121 8.48 -13.60 -2.41
CA TRP A 121 7.21 -12.88 -2.29
C TRP A 121 7.42 -11.40 -2.62
N LEU A 122 6.41 -10.75 -3.22
CA LEU A 122 6.45 -9.33 -3.54
C LEU A 122 5.50 -8.56 -2.63
N TYR A 123 6.05 -7.66 -1.83
CA TYR A 123 5.31 -6.78 -0.92
C TYR A 123 5.38 -5.34 -1.38
N VAL A 124 4.31 -4.58 -1.20
CA VAL A 124 4.32 -3.14 -1.44
C VAL A 124 5.11 -2.46 -0.32
N GLY A 125 6.13 -1.70 -0.67
CA GLY A 125 6.91 -0.89 0.26
C GLY A 125 7.36 0.42 -0.39
N ALA A 126 7.96 1.31 0.40
CA ALA A 126 8.45 2.59 -0.09
C ALA A 126 9.89 2.51 -0.64
N ASP A 127 10.10 3.00 -1.87
CA ASP A 127 11.39 3.48 -2.36
C ASP A 127 11.58 4.92 -1.88
N TYR A 128 12.41 5.11 -0.86
CA TYR A 128 12.63 6.42 -0.26
C TYR A 128 13.48 7.35 -1.13
N ASP A 129 14.31 6.80 -2.02
CA ASP A 129 15.15 7.61 -2.92
C ASP A 129 14.31 8.19 -4.05
N LYS A 130 13.33 7.43 -4.53
CA LYS A 130 12.41 7.86 -5.60
C LYS A 130 11.09 8.43 -5.09
N HIS A 131 10.82 8.33 -3.80
CA HIS A 131 9.55 8.71 -3.16
C HIS A 131 8.34 7.95 -3.74
N GLN A 132 8.47 6.64 -3.98
CA GLN A 132 7.45 5.82 -4.66
C GLN A 132 7.04 4.60 -3.85
N ALA A 133 5.79 4.17 -3.96
CA ALA A 133 5.39 2.82 -3.59
C ALA A 133 5.84 1.85 -4.71
N ILE A 134 6.55 0.79 -4.34
CA ILE A 134 7.12 -0.21 -5.26
C ILE A 134 6.91 -1.63 -4.74
N LEU A 135 6.98 -2.62 -5.63
CA LEU A 135 7.04 -4.03 -5.28
C LEU A 135 8.44 -4.41 -4.79
N LYS A 136 8.62 -4.68 -3.50
CA LYS A 136 9.87 -5.14 -2.91
C LYS A 136 9.92 -6.67 -2.77
N PRO A 137 11.05 -7.30 -3.11
CA PRO A 137 11.21 -8.73 -2.98
C PRO A 137 11.54 -9.12 -1.53
N VAL A 138 10.88 -10.14 -1.03
CA VAL A 138 11.21 -10.81 0.25
C VAL A 138 11.42 -12.30 -0.03
N PRO A 139 12.57 -12.89 0.34
CA PRO A 139 12.78 -14.33 0.20
C PRO A 139 11.70 -15.15 0.93
N LYS A 140 11.20 -16.22 0.29
CA LYS A 140 10.26 -17.16 0.94
C LYS A 140 10.93 -18.01 2.02
N THR A 141 12.23 -18.19 1.90
CA THR A 141 13.04 -18.87 2.91
C THR A 141 13.20 -17.96 4.12
N HIS A 142 13.20 -18.56 5.31
CA HIS A 142 13.39 -17.85 6.57
C HIS A 142 14.86 -17.39 6.67
N VAL A 143 15.17 -16.28 5.99
CA VAL A 143 16.51 -15.65 6.04
C VAL A 143 16.52 -14.69 7.22
N PRO A 144 17.37 -14.93 8.24
CA PRO A 144 17.52 -14.02 9.36
C PRO A 144 17.87 -12.62 8.86
N GLY A 145 17.09 -11.61 9.26
CA GLY A 145 17.30 -10.22 8.86
C GLY A 145 16.58 -9.78 7.58
N ALA A 146 15.85 -10.67 6.90
CA ALA A 146 14.95 -10.23 5.83
C ALA A 146 13.84 -9.34 6.41
N VAL A 147 13.79 -8.09 5.98
CA VAL A 147 12.79 -7.13 6.45
C VAL A 147 11.61 -7.11 5.48
N VAL A 148 10.45 -7.55 5.95
CA VAL A 148 9.19 -7.43 5.22
C VAL A 148 8.73 -5.97 5.30
N PRO A 149 8.46 -5.29 4.18
CA PRO A 149 7.83 -3.98 4.20
C PRO A 149 6.43 -4.06 4.84
N TYR A 150 6.10 -3.06 5.64
CA TYR A 150 4.80 -2.96 6.30
C TYR A 150 4.32 -1.51 6.31
N TRP A 151 3.04 -1.32 6.61
CA TRP A 151 2.41 -0.02 6.64
C TRP A 151 1.71 0.14 8.00
N HIS A 152 1.92 1.27 8.67
CA HIS A 152 1.04 1.65 9.77
C HIS A 152 -0.26 2.18 9.16
N PHE A 153 -1.39 1.61 9.56
CA PHE A 153 -2.70 2.07 9.11
C PHE A 153 -3.37 2.88 10.21
N LYS A 154 -4.04 3.96 9.81
CA LYS A 154 -4.92 4.73 10.70
C LYS A 154 -6.25 4.95 10.01
N VAL A 155 -7.34 4.80 10.76
CA VAL A 155 -8.68 5.13 10.25
C VAL A 155 -8.67 6.60 9.84
N ALA A 156 -9.08 6.87 8.60
CA ALA A 156 -9.22 8.23 8.12
C ALA A 156 -10.57 8.79 8.59
N HIS A 157 -10.53 9.88 9.36
CA HIS A 157 -11.71 10.68 9.66
C HIS A 157 -11.84 11.72 8.56
N LEU A 158 -12.88 11.60 7.73
CA LEU A 158 -13.25 12.65 6.80
C LEU A 158 -13.70 13.85 7.64
N GLN A 159 -13.08 15.02 7.46
CA GLN A 159 -13.60 16.25 8.03
C GLN A 159 -14.75 16.71 7.12
N ASP A 160 -15.96 16.76 7.68
CA ASP A 160 -17.18 17.28 7.02
C ASP A 160 -17.09 18.79 6.73
#